data_AF-A0A6A5EFD4-F1
#
_entry.id   AF-A0A6A5EFD4-F1
#
_cell.length_a   1.000
_cell.length_b   1.000
_cell.length_c   1.000
_cell.angle_alpha   90.00
_cell.angle_beta   90.00
_cell.angle_gamma   90.00
#
_symmetry.space_group_name_H-M   'P 1'
#
loop_
_entity.id
_entity.type
_entity.pdbx_description
1 polymer ?
#
loop_
_entity_poly.entity_id
_entity_poly.type
_entity_poly.pdbx_seq_one_letter_code
_entity_poly.pdbx_strand_id
1 'polypeptide(L)'
;MLENVYLFSSGRTLRETVLESSPVLALLNQSFISSWSLVKELENMQADKQNPVLSEKAQLHLEKYNFPVEMMVALPNGTIVHHINANFFLDQTAMKPEEEGATFSFSGGFEDPSTSTYISFLKEGLEKAKEYLAQ
;
A
#
# COMPACT_ATOMS: atom_id res chain seq x y z
N MET A 1 -20.78 1.71 5.77
CA MET A 1 -20.54 0.97 4.52
C MET A 1 -19.05 0.72 4.50
N LEU A 2 -18.58 -0.52 4.63
CA LEU A 2 -17.14 -0.79 4.68
C LEU A 2 -16.57 -0.59 3.27
N GLU A 3 -15.88 0.53 3.07
CA GLU A 3 -15.13 0.85 1.87
C GLU A 3 -13.92 -0.11 1.81
N ASN A 4 -14.11 -1.28 1.22
CA ASN A 4 -13.07 -2.29 1.16
C ASN A 4 -12.03 -1.89 0.10
N VAL A 5 -11.01 -1.15 0.52
CA VAL A 5 -9.84 -0.83 -0.29
C VAL A 5 -8.84 -1.97 -0.19
N TYR A 6 -8.32 -2.45 -1.31
CA TYR A 6 -7.37 -3.56 -1.33
C TYR A 6 -5.94 -3.05 -1.30
N LEU A 7 -5.13 -3.61 -0.39
CA LEU A 7 -3.69 -3.34 -0.35
C LEU A 7 -2.93 -4.55 -0.87
N PHE A 8 -2.09 -4.37 -1.88
CA PHE A 8 -1.20 -5.40 -2.41
C PHE A 8 0.25 -5.05 -2.07
N SER A 9 0.99 -5.95 -1.43
CA SER A 9 2.43 -5.79 -1.14
C SER A 9 3.17 -7.06 -1.54
N SER A 10 4.25 -6.92 -2.32
CA SER A 10 5.01 -8.06 -2.84
C SER A 10 6.30 -8.41 -2.07
N GLY A 11 6.49 -7.94 -0.83
CA GLY A 11 7.73 -8.18 -0.08
C GLY A 11 7.56 -8.80 1.33
N ARG A 12 8.42 -9.78 1.67
CA ARG A 12 8.56 -10.29 3.06
C ARG A 12 9.19 -9.26 4.00
N THR A 13 10.15 -8.47 3.53
CA THR A 13 10.91 -7.50 4.36
C THR A 13 10.04 -6.39 4.95
N LEU A 14 9.03 -5.91 4.22
CA LEU A 14 8.09 -4.90 4.73
C LEU A 14 7.12 -5.49 5.77
N ARG A 15 6.86 -6.81 5.69
CA ARG A 15 5.99 -7.53 6.62
C ARG A 15 6.60 -7.70 8.00
N GLU A 16 7.89 -8.02 8.05
CA GLU A 16 8.61 -8.32 9.30
C GLU A 16 9.13 -7.06 10.02
N THR A 17 8.78 -5.87 9.55
CA THR A 17 9.24 -4.59 10.12
C THR A 17 8.07 -3.63 10.33
N VAL A 18 7.67 -2.91 9.28
CA VAL A 18 6.68 -1.82 9.36
C VAL A 18 5.26 -2.36 9.59
N LEU A 19 4.93 -3.51 9.01
CA LEU A 19 3.59 -4.11 9.15
C LEU A 19 3.36 -4.79 10.50
N GLU A 20 4.40 -4.98 11.35
CA GLU A 20 4.20 -5.43 12.73
C GLU A 20 3.79 -4.28 13.68
N SER A 21 3.90 -3.03 13.21
CA SER A 21 3.53 -1.86 13.97
C SER A 21 2.03 -1.88 14.30
N SER A 22 1.70 -1.87 15.59
CA SER A 22 0.32 -1.86 16.09
C SER A 22 -0.59 -0.81 15.43
N PRO A 23 -0.19 0.47 15.25
CA PRO A 23 -1.01 1.47 14.57
C PRO A 23 -1.25 1.17 13.09
N VAL A 24 -0.28 0.59 12.39
CA VAL A 24 -0.43 0.16 10.99
C VAL A 24 -1.44 -0.98 10.89
N LEU A 25 -1.30 -2.00 11.74
CA LEU A 25 -2.23 -3.13 11.80
C LEU A 25 -3.66 -2.68 12.14
N ALA A 26 -3.82 -1.73 13.07
CA ALA A 26 -5.11 -1.16 13.41
C ALA A 26 -5.78 -0.51 12.20
N LEU A 27 -5.04 0.31 11.45
CA LEU A 27 -5.56 0.98 10.25
C LEU A 27 -5.90 -0.02 9.13
N LEU A 28 -5.03 -1.01 8.89
CA LEU A 28 -5.28 -2.06 7.91
C LEU A 28 -6.56 -2.84 8.24
N ASN A 29 -6.71 -3.28 9.49
CA ASN A 29 -7.88 -4.04 9.92
C ASN A 29 -9.18 -3.23 9.87
N GLN A 30 -9.12 -1.91 10.06
CA GLN A 30 -10.28 -1.05 10.07
C GLN A 30 -10.77 -0.70 8.66
N SER A 31 -9.85 -0.51 7.72
CA SER A 31 -10.14 0.17 6.44
C SER A 31 -9.70 -0.58 5.18
N PHE A 32 -8.95 -1.67 5.31
CA PHE A 32 -8.37 -2.36 4.15
C PHE A 32 -8.61 -3.87 4.16
N ILE A 33 -8.68 -4.45 2.97
CA ILE A 33 -8.46 -5.88 2.75
C ILE A 33 -7.06 -6.05 2.18
N SER A 34 -6.13 -6.54 2.98
CA SER A 34 -4.74 -6.73 2.54
C SER A 34 -4.51 -8.10 1.90
N SER A 35 -3.86 -8.14 0.74
CA SER A 35 -3.42 -9.35 0.06
C SER A 35 -1.98 -9.21 -0.45
N TRP A 36 -1.39 -10.33 -0.87
CA TRP A 36 -0.12 -10.35 -1.57
C TRP A 36 -0.18 -11.34 -2.72
N SER A 37 0.57 -11.05 -3.76
CA SER A 37 0.74 -11.94 -4.89
C SER A 37 2.11 -11.73 -5.50
N LEU A 38 2.69 -12.79 -6.02
CA LEU A 38 3.86 -12.71 -6.88
C LEU A 38 3.45 -12.20 -8.26
N VAL A 39 4.36 -11.51 -8.95
CA VAL A 39 4.15 -11.11 -10.35
C VAL A 39 3.75 -12.31 -11.20
N LYS A 40 4.36 -13.47 -10.96
CA LYS A 40 4.04 -14.69 -11.70
C LYS A 40 2.60 -15.19 -11.49
N GLU A 41 2.06 -14.99 -10.29
CA GLU A 41 0.67 -15.36 -9.98
C GLU A 41 -0.30 -14.42 -10.69
N LEU A 42 0.02 -13.12 -10.74
CA LEU A 42 -0.76 -12.13 -11.50
C LEU A 42 -0.72 -12.41 -13.01
N GLU A 43 0.44 -12.75 -13.58
CA GLU A 43 0.56 -13.17 -14.98
C GLU A 43 -0.31 -14.39 -15.29
N ASN A 44 -0.30 -15.39 -14.39
CA ASN A 44 -1.11 -16.59 -14.56
C ASN A 44 -2.61 -16.27 -14.47
N MET A 45 -3.03 -15.39 -13.55
CA MET A 45 -4.42 -14.92 -13.44
C MET A 45 -4.85 -14.11 -14.66
N GLN A 46 -3.96 -13.25 -15.19
CA GLN A 46 -4.23 -12.50 -16.42
C GLN A 46 -4.47 -13.44 -17.61
N ALA A 47 -3.71 -14.54 -17.70
CA ALA A 47 -3.84 -15.53 -18.77
C ALA A 47 -5.06 -16.45 -18.61
N ASP A 48 -5.75 -16.43 -17.47
CA ASP A 48 -6.89 -17.30 -17.19
C ASP A 48 -8.17 -16.82 -17.92
N LYS A 49 -8.55 -17.57 -18.96
CA LYS A 49 -9.77 -17.32 -19.75
C LYS A 49 -11.06 -17.74 -19.06
N GLN A 50 -10.98 -18.53 -17.98
CA GLN A 50 -12.16 -18.99 -17.24
C GLN A 50 -12.72 -17.91 -16.32
N ASN A 51 -11.88 -16.97 -15.89
CA ASN A 51 -12.29 -15.88 -15.02
C ASN A 51 -11.90 -14.50 -15.60
N PRO A 52 -12.69 -13.96 -16.55
CA PRO A 52 -12.38 -12.69 -17.20
C PRO A 52 -12.29 -11.52 -16.21
N VAL A 53 -13.06 -11.55 -15.11
CA VAL A 53 -13.05 -10.51 -14.09
C VAL A 53 -11.73 -10.48 -13.32
N LEU A 54 -11.21 -11.65 -12.92
CA LEU A 54 -9.90 -11.72 -12.26
C LEU A 54 -8.76 -11.41 -13.24
N SER A 55 -8.90 -11.84 -14.50
CA SER A 55 -7.93 -11.55 -15.56
C SER A 55 -7.77 -10.03 -15.77
N GLU A 56 -8.88 -9.29 -15.87
CA GLU A 56 -8.88 -7.83 -16.01
C GLU A 56 -8.25 -7.15 -14.78
N LYS A 57 -8.61 -7.59 -13.56
CA LYS A 57 -7.99 -7.05 -12.34
C LYS A 57 -6.49 -7.30 -12.31
N ALA A 58 -6.04 -8.51 -12.63
CA ALA A 58 -4.62 -8.84 -12.68
C ALA A 58 -3.87 -8.00 -13.71
N GLN A 59 -4.48 -7.74 -14.87
CA GLN A 59 -3.95 -6.82 -15.87
C GLN A 59 -3.76 -5.40 -15.29
N LEU A 60 -4.79 -4.82 -14.67
CA LEU A 60 -4.72 -3.47 -14.08
C LEU A 60 -3.60 -3.34 -13.02
N HIS A 61 -3.34 -4.42 -12.29
CA HIS A 61 -2.24 -4.46 -11.30
C HIS A 61 -0.88 -4.52 -12.00
N LEU A 62 -0.72 -5.38 -13.01
CA LEU A 62 0.52 -5.51 -13.77
C LEU A 62 0.87 -4.23 -14.55
N GLU A 63 -0.12 -3.50 -15.06
CA GLU A 63 0.08 -2.23 -15.76
C GLU A 63 0.72 -1.14 -14.89
N LYS A 64 0.46 -1.17 -13.57
CA LYS A 64 1.02 -0.20 -12.60
C LYS A 64 2.25 -0.71 -11.88
N TYR A 65 2.57 -1.98 -12.01
CA TYR A 65 3.67 -2.59 -11.27
C TYR A 65 5.02 -2.10 -11.76
N ASN A 66 5.87 -1.68 -10.81
CA ASN A 66 7.27 -1.36 -11.05
C ASN A 66 8.18 -2.28 -10.22
N PHE A 67 9.13 -2.92 -10.88
CA PHE A 67 10.04 -3.89 -10.25
C PHE A 67 10.97 -3.19 -9.23
N PRO A 68 11.41 -3.84 -8.14
CA PRO A 68 11.22 -5.24 -7.74
C PRO A 68 10.04 -5.53 -6.82
N VAL A 69 9.53 -4.54 -6.11
CA VAL A 69 8.44 -4.68 -5.15
C VAL A 69 7.67 -3.38 -5.12
N GLU A 70 6.35 -3.46 -5.23
CA GLU A 70 5.44 -2.32 -5.22
C GLU A 70 4.35 -2.55 -4.17
N MET A 71 3.98 -1.50 -3.46
CA MET A 71 2.81 -1.47 -2.59
C MET A 71 1.71 -0.69 -3.31
N MET A 72 0.52 -1.26 -3.41
CA MET A 72 -0.58 -0.66 -4.18
C MET A 72 -1.87 -0.65 -3.39
N VAL A 73 -2.64 0.42 -3.57
CA VAL A 73 -3.99 0.63 -3.06
C VAL A 73 -4.95 0.58 -4.24
N ALA A 74 -5.92 -0.33 -4.19
CA ALA A 74 -6.85 -0.58 -5.27
C ALA A 74 -8.30 -0.55 -4.80
N LEU A 75 -9.20 -0.08 -5.67
CA LEU A 75 -10.64 -0.20 -5.48
C LEU A 75 -11.13 -1.64 -5.77
N PRO A 76 -12.34 -2.04 -5.32
CA PRO A 76 -12.88 -3.38 -5.58
C PRO A 76 -12.96 -3.78 -7.05
N ASN A 77 -13.08 -2.81 -7.96
CA ASN A 77 -13.09 -3.04 -9.40
C ASN A 77 -11.68 -3.29 -9.99
N GLY A 78 -10.61 -3.12 -9.22
CA GLY A 78 -9.23 -3.31 -9.64
C GLY A 78 -8.49 -2.01 -10.02
N THR A 79 -9.15 -0.86 -10.01
CA THR A 79 -8.50 0.43 -10.27
C THR A 79 -7.47 0.73 -9.18
N ILE A 80 -6.20 0.89 -9.58
CA ILE A 80 -5.13 1.32 -8.67
C ILE A 80 -5.22 2.83 -8.47
N VAL A 81 -5.45 3.27 -7.23
CA VAL A 81 -5.60 4.68 -6.86
C VAL A 81 -4.33 5.26 -6.25
N HIS A 82 -3.48 4.40 -5.67
CA HIS A 82 -2.20 4.83 -5.13
C HIS A 82 -1.21 3.67 -5.17
N HIS A 83 0.07 3.96 -5.41
CA HIS A 83 1.13 2.96 -5.34
C HIS A 83 2.47 3.61 -4.98
N ILE A 84 3.38 2.82 -4.42
CA ILE A 84 4.74 3.23 -4.10
C ILE A 84 5.70 2.05 -4.26
N ASN A 85 6.87 2.32 -4.83
CA ASN A 85 7.93 1.34 -4.94
C ASN A 85 8.61 1.12 -3.58
N ALA A 86 8.87 -0.13 -3.22
CA ALA A 86 9.44 -0.46 -1.92
C ALA A 86 10.85 0.08 -1.72
N ASN A 87 11.68 0.16 -2.78
CA ASN A 87 13.02 0.72 -2.65
C ASN A 87 12.94 2.22 -2.35
N PHE A 88 12.07 2.93 -3.07
CA PHE A 88 11.84 4.35 -2.82
C PHE A 88 11.30 4.60 -1.40
N PHE A 89 10.39 3.74 -0.92
CA PHE A 89 9.91 3.79 0.46
C PHE A 89 11.06 3.59 1.47
N LEU A 90 11.91 2.59 1.27
CA LEU A 90 13.05 2.35 2.15
C LEU A 90 14.03 3.53 2.14
N ASP A 91 14.33 4.10 0.98
CA ASP A 91 15.22 5.26 0.84
C ASP A 91 14.68 6.50 1.60
N GLN A 92 13.38 6.79 1.49
CA GLN A 92 12.75 7.88 2.23
C GLN A 92 12.85 7.70 3.75
N THR A 93 12.72 6.46 4.22
CA THR A 93 12.70 6.13 5.65
C THR A 93 14.10 5.91 6.24
N ALA A 94 15.12 5.75 5.38
CA ALA A 94 16.51 5.61 5.76
C ALA A 94 17.21 6.95 6.08
N MET A 95 16.62 8.08 5.69
CA MET A 95 17.14 9.40 6.04
C MET A 95 16.99 9.63 7.55
N LYS A 96 18.13 9.56 8.26
CA LYS A 96 18.24 10.01 9.66
C LYS A 96 17.84 11.49 9.72
N PRO A 97 17.24 11.95 10.83
CA PRO A 97 17.00 13.37 11.04
C PRO A 97 18.34 14.09 11.21
N GLU A 98 18.94 14.52 10.11
CA GLU A 98 19.93 15.60 10.15
C GLU A 98 19.15 16.91 10.06
N GLU A 99 18.98 17.51 11.24
CA GLU A 99 18.69 18.92 11.51
C GLU A 99 18.04 19.75 10.39
N GLU A 100 16.71 19.93 10.42
CA GLU A 100 16.14 21.24 10.10
C GLU A 100 15.00 21.56 11.07
N GLY A 101 15.18 22.64 11.83
CA GLY A 101 14.31 23.06 12.91
C GLY A 101 12.89 23.37 12.43
N ALA A 102 11.96 22.46 12.70
CA ALA A 102 10.54 22.76 12.73
C ALA A 102 9.94 22.14 14.00
N THR A 103 9.49 23.02 14.88
CA THR A 103 8.69 22.73 16.08
C THR A 103 7.46 21.90 15.73
N PHE A 104 7.54 20.58 15.88
CA PHE A 104 6.36 19.71 15.99
C PHE A 104 6.36 19.04 17.35
N SER A 105 5.33 19.36 18.12
CA SER A 105 5.11 19.01 19.51
C SER A 105 5.17 17.50 19.74
N PHE A 106 6.13 17.06 20.54
CA PHE A 106 6.26 15.71 21.06
C PHE A 106 5.15 15.43 22.08
N SER A 107 4.10 14.73 21.68
CA SER A 107 3.19 14.07 22.60
C SER A 107 2.75 12.70 22.05
N GLY A 108 3.45 11.65 22.45
CA GLY A 108 2.96 10.26 22.42
C GLY A 108 3.64 9.32 21.43
N GLY A 109 4.61 8.54 21.94
CA GLY A 109 5.13 7.32 21.30
C GLY A 109 6.25 7.56 20.29
N PHE A 110 7.40 6.89 20.47
CA PHE A 110 8.43 6.79 19.44
C PHE A 110 7.88 5.93 18.28
N GLU A 111 7.09 6.51 17.38
CA GLU A 111 6.80 5.87 16.09
C GLU A 111 8.03 6.01 15.19
N ASP A 112 8.54 4.87 14.71
CA ASP A 112 9.66 4.84 13.77
C ASP A 112 9.27 5.59 12.47
N PRO A 113 10.17 6.36 11.84
CA PRO A 113 9.87 7.11 10.62
C PRO A 113 9.22 6.27 9.52
N SER A 114 9.57 4.99 9.42
CA SER A 114 8.94 4.07 8.46
C SER A 114 7.46 3.79 8.74
N THR A 115 7.07 3.72 10.01
CA THR A 115 5.67 3.57 10.44
C THR A 115 4.86 4.79 10.02
N SER A 116 5.37 5.99 10.33
CA SER A 116 4.70 7.25 9.99
C SER A 116 4.52 7.42 8.48
N THR A 117 5.57 7.16 7.70
CA THR A 117 5.50 7.22 6.23
C THR A 117 4.49 6.22 5.67
N TYR A 118 4.44 5.01 6.23
CA TYR A 118 3.49 4.00 5.79
C TYR A 118 2.04 4.34 6.12
N ILE A 119 1.78 4.88 7.31
CA ILE A 119 0.45 5.37 7.70
C ILE A 119 0.01 6.51 6.77
N SER A 120 0.91 7.43 6.43
CA SER A 120 0.62 8.51 5.47
C SER A 120 0.26 7.96 4.10
N PHE A 121 1.03 7.00 3.57
CA PHE A 121 0.70 6.31 2.31
C PHE A 121 -0.70 5.68 2.33
N LEU A 122 -1.06 4.98 3.42
CA LEU A 122 -2.39 4.37 3.56
C LEU A 122 -3.50 5.43 3.60
N LYS A 123 -3.32 6.50 4.39
CA LYS A 123 -4.28 7.60 4.50
C LYS A 123 -4.48 8.33 3.17
N GLU A 124 -3.40 8.62 2.45
CA GLU A 124 -3.47 9.20 1.11
C GLU A 124 -4.20 8.29 0.12
N GLY A 125 -4.00 6.97 0.23
CA GLY A 125 -4.74 5.98 -0.55
C GLY A 125 -6.25 6.03 -0.29
N LEU A 126 -6.67 6.18 0.98
CA LEU A 126 -8.08 6.35 1.34
C LEU A 126 -8.65 7.66 0.83
N GLU A 127 -7.92 8.77 0.97
CA GLU A 127 -8.33 10.08 0.48
C GLU A 127 -8.56 10.06 -1.04
N LYS A 128 -7.60 9.52 -1.80
CA LYS A 128 -7.73 9.35 -3.26
C LYS A 128 -8.89 8.42 -3.61
N ALA A 129 -9.11 7.34 -2.87
CA ALA A 129 -10.23 6.43 -3.11
C ALA A 129 -11.59 7.15 -2.99
N LYS A 130 -11.74 8.09 -2.05
CA LYS A 130 -12.99 8.86 -1.90
C LYS A 130 -13.32 9.68 -3.16
N GLU A 131 -12.32 10.21 -3.86
CA GLU A 131 -12.52 10.98 -5.09
C GLU A 131 -13.17 10.14 -6.20
N TYR A 132 -12.92 8.83 -6.22
CA TYR A 132 -13.54 7.89 -7.16
C TYR A 132 -14.92 7.40 -6.69
N LEU A 133 -15.16 7.35 -5.38
CA LEU A 133 -16.42 6.89 -4.80
C LEU A 133 -17.48 8.01 -4.71
N ALA A 134 -17.06 9.28 -4.79
CA ALA A 134 -17.95 10.44 -4.79
C ALA A 134 -18.50 10.80 -6.18
N GLN A 135 -18.14 10.04 -7.23
CA GLN A 135 -18.66 10.16 -8.60
C GLN A 135 -19.89 9.27 -8.81
#